data_AF-A0A7C1TZ31-F1
#
_entry.id   AF-A0A7C1TZ31-F1
#
_cell.length_a   1.000
_cell.length_b   1.000
_cell.length_c   1.000
_cell.angle_alpha   90.00
_cell.angle_beta   90.00
_cell.angle_gamma   90.00
#
_symmetry.space_group_name_H-M   'P 1'
#
loop_
_entity.id
_entity.type
_entity.pdbx_description
1 polymer ?
#
loop_
_entity_poly.entity_id
_entity_poly.type
_entity_poly.pdbx_seq_one_letter_code
_entity_poly.pdbx_strand_id
1 'polypeptide(L)'
;MTKCPDISGLQFSKPSKEAIEDIQRIRELGNLLTSVVAGSTVVKIFSSYGVRTLEVAYNISSYEWAAWAQAMGSIDYLEKARVQRIAYLHLLDNKTTLTTEEVKFWEAVVHGCH
;
A
#
# COMPACT_ATOMS: atom_id res chain seq x y z
N MET A 1 0.94 0.69 -19.00
CA MET A 1 1.79 0.30 -17.86
C MET A 1 2.35 1.56 -17.24
N THR A 2 1.79 1.98 -16.10
CA THR A 2 2.33 3.10 -15.33
C THR A 2 3.59 2.61 -14.64
N LYS A 3 4.72 3.30 -14.85
CA LYS A 3 6.00 2.89 -14.24
C LYS A 3 5.92 3.14 -12.74
N CYS A 4 6.03 2.08 -11.94
CA CYS A 4 6.00 2.19 -10.48
C CYS A 4 7.26 2.88 -9.96
N PRO A 5 7.12 3.92 -9.10
CA PRO A 5 8.26 4.70 -8.67
C PRO A 5 9.06 3.93 -7.61
N ASP A 6 10.38 4.01 -7.68
CA ASP A 6 11.20 3.70 -6.51
C ASP A 6 11.01 4.80 -5.48
N ILE A 7 10.71 4.42 -4.24
CA ILE A 7 10.48 5.32 -3.10
C ILE A 7 11.50 4.93 -2.03
N SER A 8 12.29 5.89 -1.59
CA SER A 8 13.27 5.70 -0.52
C SER A 8 12.90 6.56 0.67
N GLY A 9 13.06 6.01 1.88
CA GLY A 9 12.84 6.78 3.11
C GLY A 9 11.36 7.02 3.46
N LEU A 10 10.43 6.25 2.90
CA LEU A 10 8.99 6.44 3.13
C LEU A 10 8.63 6.20 4.60
N GLN A 11 8.03 7.20 5.24
CA GLN A 11 7.49 7.06 6.58
C GLN A 11 6.00 7.35 6.54
N PHE A 12 5.20 6.37 6.97
CA PHE A 12 3.76 6.56 7.01
C PHE A 12 3.36 7.40 8.21
N SER A 13 2.70 8.52 7.92
CA SER A 13 1.97 9.31 8.90
C SER A 13 0.84 8.48 9.52
N LYS A 14 0.32 8.94 10.66
CA LYS A 14 -0.84 8.32 11.31
C LYS A 14 -2.04 8.11 10.34
N PRO A 15 -2.51 9.12 9.58
CA PRO A 15 -3.63 8.91 8.67
C PRO A 15 -3.31 7.92 7.55
N SER A 16 -2.07 7.89 7.04
CA SER A 16 -1.67 6.87 6.06
C SER A 16 -1.72 5.45 6.65
N LYS A 17 -1.33 5.27 7.91
CA LYS A 17 -1.44 3.97 8.60
C LYS A 17 -2.90 3.54 8.74
N GLU A 18 -3.80 4.47 9.08
CA GLU A 18 -5.24 4.20 9.16
C GLU A 18 -5.81 3.79 7.80
N ALA A 19 -5.45 4.48 6.71
CA ALA A 19 -5.87 4.10 5.36
C ALA A 19 -5.32 2.72 4.92
N ILE A 20 -4.09 2.39 5.32
CA ILE A 20 -3.52 1.05 5.12
C ILE A 20 -4.36 0.01 5.87
N GLU A 21 -4.71 0.26 7.12
CA GLU A 21 -5.57 -0.64 7.92
C GLU A 21 -6.95 -0.83 7.28
N ASP A 22 -7.54 0.20 6.69
CA ASP A 22 -8.80 0.09 5.95
C ASP A 22 -8.67 -0.81 4.72
N ILE A 23 -7.54 -0.73 4.00
CA ILE A 23 -7.22 -1.65 2.90
C ILE A 23 -7.06 -3.08 3.42
N GLN A 24 -6.40 -3.28 4.56
CA GLN A 24 -6.24 -4.61 5.18
C GLN A 24 -7.56 -5.26 5.59
N ARG A 25 -8.58 -4.46 5.90
CA ARG A 25 -9.93 -4.95 6.27
C ARG A 25 -10.74 -5.46 5.07
N ILE A 26 -10.26 -5.26 3.84
CA ILE A 26 -10.88 -5.87 2.66
C ILE A 26 -10.67 -7.40 2.73
N ARG A 27 -11.78 -8.14 2.60
CA ARG A 27 -11.93 -9.52 3.09
C ARG A 27 -10.99 -10.52 2.40
N GLU A 28 -10.68 -10.36 1.11
CA GLU A 28 -9.73 -11.25 0.42
C GLU A 28 -8.27 -10.82 0.61
N LEU A 29 -8.00 -9.52 0.79
CA LEU A 29 -6.66 -8.98 1.08
C LEU A 29 -6.09 -9.51 2.40
N GLY A 30 -6.90 -9.54 3.46
CA GLY A 30 -6.50 -10.06 4.76
C GLY A 30 -6.10 -11.55 4.75
N ASN A 31 -6.66 -12.34 3.82
CA ASN A 31 -6.31 -13.77 3.66
C ASN A 31 -5.07 -13.97 2.78
N LEU A 32 -4.93 -13.18 1.70
CA LEU A 32 -3.88 -13.33 0.68
C LEU A 32 -2.54 -12.70 1.06
N LEU A 33 -2.53 -11.59 1.80
CA LEU A 33 -1.28 -10.94 2.21
C LEU A 33 -0.47 -11.77 3.22
N THR A 34 -1.08 -12.82 3.77
CA THR A 34 -0.44 -13.83 4.62
C THR A 34 0.38 -14.88 3.83
N SER A 35 0.12 -15.05 2.52
CA SER A 35 0.72 -16.11 1.69
C SER A 35 1.82 -15.63 0.74
N VAL A 36 2.01 -14.32 0.59
CA VAL A 36 3.08 -13.74 -0.25
C VAL A 36 4.41 -13.69 0.52
N VAL A 37 5.49 -14.08 -0.16
CA VAL A 37 6.86 -14.30 0.34
C VAL A 37 7.26 -13.34 1.47
N ALA A 38 7.55 -13.91 2.64
CA ALA A 38 8.12 -13.22 3.78
C ALA A 38 9.45 -12.56 3.38
N GLY A 39 9.43 -11.25 3.16
CA GLY A 39 10.64 -10.50 2.76
C GLY A 39 10.38 -9.12 2.19
N SER A 40 9.26 -8.89 1.50
CA SER A 40 8.99 -7.59 0.88
C SER A 40 8.44 -6.56 1.87
N THR A 41 8.81 -5.30 1.68
CA THR A 41 8.30 -4.17 2.47
C THR A 41 6.79 -4.00 2.33
N VAL A 42 6.23 -4.30 1.15
CA VAL A 42 4.79 -4.27 0.90
C VAL A 42 4.02 -5.24 1.79
N VAL A 43 4.54 -6.47 1.98
CA VAL A 43 3.91 -7.42 2.92
C VAL A 43 3.93 -6.84 4.32
N LYS A 44 5.01 -6.18 4.75
CA LYS A 44 5.05 -5.54 6.09
C LYS A 44 4.04 -4.40 6.21
N ILE A 45 3.83 -3.62 5.17
CA ILE A 45 2.87 -2.51 5.15
C ILE A 45 1.43 -3.04 5.25
N PHE A 46 1.09 -4.07 4.47
CA PHE A 46 -0.29 -4.54 4.34
C PHE A 46 -0.61 -5.86 5.08
N SER A 47 0.32 -6.48 5.81
CA SER A 47 0.04 -7.71 6.58
C SER A 47 -0.78 -7.47 7.85
N SER A 48 -1.57 -8.48 8.22
CA SER A 48 -2.42 -8.53 9.43
C SER A 48 -1.65 -8.51 10.75
N TYR A 49 -0.33 -8.71 10.72
CA TYR A 49 0.54 -8.55 11.90
C TYR A 49 0.71 -7.08 12.34
N GLY A 50 0.12 -6.17 11.58
CA GLY A 50 -0.09 -4.78 11.95
C GLY A 50 1.15 -3.94 11.72
N VAL A 51 0.93 -2.67 11.37
CA VAL A 51 1.96 -1.63 11.38
C VAL A 51 2.29 -1.31 12.85
N ARG A 52 2.81 -2.28 13.60
CA ARG A 52 3.25 -2.10 14.98
C ARG A 52 4.55 -1.30 14.99
N THR A 53 4.36 0.02 14.99
CA THR A 53 5.04 0.95 15.91
C THR A 53 6.56 0.86 16.00
N LEU A 54 7.23 0.97 14.86
CA LEU A 54 8.50 1.67 14.77
C LEU A 54 8.38 2.66 13.61
N GLU A 55 8.90 3.88 13.77
CA GLU A 55 9.09 4.85 12.68
C GLU A 55 10.17 4.31 11.73
N VAL A 56 9.87 3.20 11.06
CA VAL A 56 10.77 2.58 10.11
C VAL A 56 10.58 3.29 8.79
N ALA A 57 11.68 3.80 8.26
CA ALA A 57 11.74 4.28 6.91
C ALA A 57 11.69 3.08 5.95
N TYR A 58 10.72 3.09 5.04
CA TYR A 58 10.49 2.05 4.06
C TYR A 58 11.13 2.43 2.73
N ASN A 59 11.77 1.45 2.10
CA ASN A 59 12.20 1.56 0.72
C ASN A 59 11.29 0.63 -0.11
N ILE A 60 10.69 1.19 -1.14
CA ILE A 60 9.81 0.50 -2.08
C ILE A 60 10.48 0.56 -3.44
N SER A 61 10.84 -0.59 -3.98
CA SER A 61 11.42 -0.72 -5.31
C SER A 61 10.48 -1.48 -6.23
N SER A 62 10.91 -1.69 -7.47
CA SER A 62 10.22 -2.57 -8.42
C SER A 62 9.89 -3.97 -7.88
N TYR A 63 10.73 -4.54 -7.01
CA TYR A 63 10.45 -5.86 -6.41
C TYR A 63 9.25 -5.84 -5.46
N GLU A 64 9.18 -4.83 -4.60
CA GLU A 64 8.04 -4.62 -3.71
C GLU A 64 6.75 -4.40 -4.49
N TRP A 65 6.81 -3.59 -5.56
CA TRP A 65 5.67 -3.37 -6.45
C TRP A 65 5.23 -4.65 -7.15
N ALA A 66 6.17 -5.52 -7.55
CA ALA A 66 5.83 -6.82 -8.14
C ALA A 66 5.17 -7.79 -7.12
N ALA A 67 5.55 -7.73 -5.84
CA ALA A 67 4.88 -8.51 -4.80
C ALA A 67 3.46 -7.98 -4.53
N TRP A 68 3.29 -6.65 -4.49
CA TRP A 68 1.97 -6.01 -4.39
C TRP A 68 1.08 -6.36 -5.58
N ALA A 69 1.63 -6.28 -6.79
CA ALA A 69 1.02 -6.69 -8.04
C ALA A 69 0.46 -8.09 -8.00
N GLN A 70 1.28 -9.04 -7.55
CA GLN A 70 0.87 -10.42 -7.43
C GLN A 70 -0.31 -10.59 -6.45
N ALA A 71 -0.28 -9.91 -5.30
CA ALA A 71 -1.37 -9.94 -4.33
C ALA A 71 -2.66 -9.34 -4.90
N MET A 72 -2.56 -8.17 -5.54
CA MET A 72 -3.69 -7.51 -6.21
C MET A 72 -4.19 -8.30 -7.41
N GLY A 73 -3.35 -9.10 -8.07
CA GLY A 73 -3.74 -10.02 -9.13
C GLY A 73 -4.73 -11.09 -8.68
N SER A 74 -4.64 -11.51 -7.41
CA SER A 74 -5.43 -12.60 -6.83
C SER A 74 -6.79 -12.22 -6.24
N ILE A 75 -7.10 -10.92 -6.11
CA ILE A 75 -8.40 -10.44 -5.62
C ILE A 75 -9.32 -10.02 -6.78
N ASP A 76 -10.63 -9.96 -6.53
CA ASP A 76 -11.61 -9.58 -7.56
C ASP A 76 -11.55 -8.09 -7.97
N TYR A 77 -12.14 -7.74 -9.12
CA TYR A 77 -12.14 -6.38 -9.66
C TYR A 77 -12.78 -5.34 -8.72
N LEU A 78 -13.86 -5.69 -8.01
CA LEU A 78 -14.55 -4.79 -7.09
C LEU A 78 -13.67 -4.50 -5.88
N GLU A 79 -12.92 -5.48 -5.40
CA GLU A 79 -11.95 -5.28 -4.32
C GLU A 79 -10.77 -4.42 -4.75
N LYS A 80 -10.21 -4.62 -5.95
CA LYS A 80 -9.18 -3.71 -6.50
C LYS A 80 -9.67 -2.27 -6.57
N ALA A 81 -10.90 -2.07 -7.04
CA ALA A 81 -11.53 -0.76 -7.11
C ALA A 81 -11.72 -0.14 -5.71
N ARG A 82 -12.00 -0.95 -4.68
CA ARG A 82 -12.07 -0.47 -3.28
C ARG A 82 -10.71 0.01 -2.78
N VAL A 83 -9.64 -0.73 -3.04
CA VAL A 83 -8.27 -0.33 -2.68
C VAL A 83 -7.90 1.01 -3.32
N GLN A 84 -8.11 1.13 -4.63
CA GLN A 84 -7.84 2.37 -5.37
C GLN A 84 -8.69 3.53 -4.84
N ARG A 85 -9.95 3.27 -4.49
CA ARG A 85 -10.84 4.28 -3.90
C ARG A 85 -10.35 4.75 -2.53
N ILE A 86 -9.91 3.86 -1.64
CA ILE A 86 -9.36 4.23 -0.34
C ILE A 86 -8.12 5.10 -0.53
N ALA A 87 -7.18 4.67 -1.38
CA ALA A 87 -5.97 5.43 -1.69
C ALA A 87 -6.28 6.83 -2.27
N TYR A 88 -7.27 6.91 -3.16
CA TYR A 88 -7.69 8.18 -3.77
C TYR A 88 -8.31 9.13 -2.75
N LEU A 89 -9.23 8.64 -1.91
CA LEU A 89 -9.85 9.44 -0.86
C LEU A 89 -8.81 9.91 0.16
N HIS A 90 -7.87 9.05 0.54
CA HIS A 90 -6.77 9.40 1.43
C HIS A 90 -5.91 10.56 0.89
N LEU A 91 -5.56 10.53 -0.40
CA LEU A 91 -4.85 11.63 -1.07
C LEU A 91 -5.63 12.94 -1.04
N LEU A 92 -6.95 12.88 -1.22
CA LEU A 92 -7.80 14.07 -1.18
C LEU A 92 -7.90 14.65 0.24
N ASP A 93 -8.16 13.80 1.22
CA ASP A 93 -8.42 14.20 2.60
C ASP A 93 -7.16 14.69 3.32
N ASN A 94 -5.98 14.23 2.91
CA ASN A 94 -4.70 14.52 3.56
C ASN A 94 -3.71 15.28 2.67
N LYS A 95 -4.16 15.88 1.56
CA LYS A 95 -3.30 16.50 0.54
C LYS A 95 -2.25 17.48 1.09
N THR A 96 -2.57 18.19 2.17
CA THR A 96 -1.69 19.22 2.77
C THR A 96 -0.74 18.68 3.84
N THR A 97 -0.94 17.46 4.31
CA THR A 97 -0.20 16.86 5.43
C THR A 97 0.71 15.71 5.01
N LEU A 98 0.49 15.13 3.82
CA LEU A 98 1.32 14.05 3.30
C LEU A 98 2.70 14.54 2.87
N THR A 99 3.71 13.72 3.15
CA THR A 99 5.05 13.90 2.60
C THR A 99 5.08 13.61 1.10
N THR A 100 6.15 14.04 0.42
CA THR A 100 6.32 13.77 -1.02
C THR A 100 6.38 12.27 -1.30
N GLU A 101 7.00 11.50 -0.41
CA GLU A 101 7.14 10.05 -0.46
C GLU A 101 5.79 9.36 -0.29
N GLU A 102 4.97 9.82 0.66
CA GLU A 102 3.61 9.30 0.85
C GLU A 102 2.73 9.61 -0.36
N VAL A 103 2.79 10.81 -0.93
CA VAL A 103 2.04 11.15 -2.14
C VAL A 103 2.40 10.20 -3.28
N LYS A 104 3.69 9.98 -3.54
CA LYS A 104 4.15 9.03 -4.57
C LYS A 104 3.64 7.61 -4.33
N PHE A 105 3.66 7.17 -3.08
CA PHE A 105 3.15 5.85 -2.71
C PHE A 105 1.66 5.74 -3.01
N TRP A 106 0.86 6.68 -2.54
CA TRP A 106 -0.59 6.63 -2.70
C TRP A 106 -1.03 6.82 -4.15
N GLU A 107 -0.35 7.69 -4.92
CA GLU A 107 -0.58 7.81 -6.36
C GLU A 107 -0.29 6.49 -7.09
N ALA A 108 0.80 5.81 -6.73
CA ALA A 108 1.11 4.50 -7.29
C ALA A 108 0.00 3.47 -6.96
N VAL A 109 -0.53 3.47 -5.73
CA VAL A 109 -1.65 2.59 -5.36
C VAL A 109 -2.92 2.94 -6.15
N VAL A 110 -3.27 4.22 -6.29
CA VAL A 110 -4.43 4.69 -7.08
C VAL A 110 -4.33 4.25 -8.53
N HIS A 111 -3.17 4.47 -9.16
CA HIS A 111 -2.96 4.14 -10.57
C HIS A 111 -2.76 2.65 -10.81
N GLY A 112 -2.83 1.84 -9.76
CA GLY A 112 -2.68 0.42 -9.87
C GLY A 112 -1.29 0.07 -10.37
N CYS A 113 -0.26 0.57 -9.70
CA CYS A 113 0.94 -0.21 -9.59
C CYS A 113 0.53 -1.56 -9.02
N HIS A 114 0.41 -2.54 -9.92
CA HIS A 114 0.12 -3.94 -9.74
C HIS A 114 0.54 -4.69 -11.02
#